data_AF-A0AA96TTK4-F1
#
_entry.id   AF-A0AA96TTK4-F1
#
_cell.length_a   1.000
_cell.length_b   1.000
_cell.length_c   1.000
_cell.angle_alpha   90.00
_cell.angle_beta   90.00
_cell.angle_gamma   90.00
#
_symmetry.space_group_name_H-M   'P 1'
#
loop_
_entity.id
_entity.type
_entity.pdbx_description
1 polymer ?
#
loop_
_entity_poly.entity_id
_entity_poly.type
_entity_poly.pdbx_seq_one_letter_code
_entity_poly.pdbx_strand_id
1 'polypeptide(L)'
;MTDRQLLERDMDEVQAMTRAGESVGKAVGTGLRAARLGAVRAGQAGADAAVQLAGNAQTKLAERGVTADQLRGVFAETADALAVKAEGVEKSTRRTRKKLAKQRKQLAKRSGKARADLMVKADGVRKEVSKAAERARKDAKVRAKDVRKAAKQARKDFARETPKSRRWPWVLGVLTAAAVAGYVALTRRPEEVHLHEEPVAVPEPVSKHAGNTTPGTTPTGPTPTPKPTSTSTPTPSPTTPTPSPTPKPTDFTNRSADAEHARNGQVADRKV
;
A
#
# COMPACT_ATOMS: atom_id res chain seq x y z
N MET A 1 -6.35 -29.21 33.01
CA MET A 1 -6.62 -28.23 31.94
C MET A 1 -8.12 -28.27 31.64
N THR A 2 -8.83 -27.18 31.91
CA THR A 2 -10.28 -27.11 31.75
C THR A 2 -10.63 -26.88 30.29
N ASP A 3 -11.69 -27.51 29.78
CA ASP A 3 -12.16 -27.37 28.39
C ASP A 3 -12.40 -25.92 27.97
N ARG A 4 -12.64 -25.03 28.94
CA ARG A 4 -12.77 -23.59 28.74
C ARG A 4 -11.49 -22.93 28.22
N GLN A 5 -10.32 -23.36 28.68
CA GLN A 5 -9.04 -22.81 28.22
C GLN A 5 -8.64 -23.27 26.82
N LEU A 6 -9.16 -24.40 26.35
CA LEU A 6 -8.96 -24.86 24.98
C LEU A 6 -9.77 -24.00 23.99
N LEU A 7 -11.01 -23.65 24.34
CA LEU A 7 -11.86 -22.77 23.53
C LEU A 7 -11.35 -21.33 23.48
N GLU A 8 -10.81 -20.81 24.58
CA GLU A 8 -10.19 -19.47 24.60
C GLU A 8 -8.95 -19.41 23.70
N ARG A 9 -8.10 -20.44 23.72
CA ARG A 9 -6.91 -20.52 22.85
C ARG A 9 -7.24 -20.55 21.37
N ASP A 10 -8.22 -21.35 20.96
CA ASP A 10 -8.59 -21.47 19.54
C ASP A 10 -9.14 -20.14 19.00
N MET A 11 -9.86 -19.38 19.82
CA MET A 11 -10.40 -18.07 19.45
C MET A 11 -9.30 -17.00 19.31
N ASP A 12 -8.34 -16.99 20.23
CA ASP A 12 -7.22 -16.03 20.18
C ASP A 12 -6.35 -16.24 18.94
N GLU A 13 -6.12 -17.48 18.52
CA GLU A 13 -5.31 -17.81 17.34
C GLU A 13 -5.99 -17.38 16.03
N VAL A 14 -7.31 -17.55 15.92
CA VAL A 14 -8.08 -17.09 14.76
C VAL A 14 -8.09 -15.56 14.65
N GLN A 15 -8.22 -14.86 15.79
CA GLN A 15 -8.11 -13.40 15.81
C GLN A 15 -6.70 -12.92 15.44
N ALA A 16 -5.66 -13.62 15.91
CA ALA A 16 -4.29 -13.33 15.55
C ALA A 16 -4.03 -13.49 14.04
N MET A 17 -4.52 -14.58 13.43
CA MET A 17 -4.42 -14.80 11.99
C MET A 17 -5.17 -13.73 11.18
N THR A 18 -6.35 -13.32 11.63
CA THR A 18 -7.15 -12.30 10.95
C THR A 18 -6.48 -10.93 11.00
N ARG A 19 -5.97 -10.52 12.19
CA ARG A 19 -5.18 -9.29 12.34
C ARG A 19 -3.89 -9.32 11.52
N ALA A 20 -3.23 -10.47 11.41
CA ALA A 20 -2.05 -10.62 10.57
C ALA A 20 -2.37 -10.46 9.08
N GLY A 21 -3.52 -10.97 8.61
CA GLY A 21 -3.96 -10.77 7.23
C GLY A 21 -4.25 -9.30 6.90
N GLU A 22 -4.93 -8.60 7.81
CA GLU A 22 -5.26 -7.18 7.65
C GLU A 22 -4.03 -6.27 7.69
N SER A 23 -3.06 -6.55 8.55
CA SER A 23 -1.84 -5.74 8.66
C SER A 23 -0.97 -5.84 7.41
N VAL A 24 -0.84 -7.04 6.82
CA VAL A 24 -0.13 -7.25 5.55
C VAL A 24 -0.85 -6.54 4.40
N GLY A 25 -2.19 -6.63 4.33
CA GLY A 25 -2.97 -5.93 3.32
C GLY A 25 -2.81 -4.41 3.37
N LYS A 26 -2.85 -3.83 4.58
CA LYS A 26 -2.62 -2.40 4.79
C LYS A 26 -1.20 -1.98 4.42
N ALA A 27 -0.18 -2.72 4.87
CA ALA A 27 1.22 -2.39 4.59
C ALA A 27 1.55 -2.41 3.08
N VAL A 28 1.03 -3.39 2.35
CA VAL A 28 1.23 -3.47 0.88
C VAL A 28 0.46 -2.36 0.17
N GLY A 29 -0.78 -2.07 0.61
CA GLY A 29 -1.61 -1.02 0.04
C GLY A 29 -1.01 0.39 0.22
N THR A 30 -0.48 0.69 1.41
CA THR A 30 0.17 1.97 1.71
C THR A 30 1.50 2.11 0.98
N GLY A 31 2.31 1.05 0.92
CA GLY A 31 3.58 1.05 0.18
C GLY A 31 3.42 1.35 -1.31
N LEU A 32 2.41 0.77 -1.97
CA LEU A 32 2.17 1.03 -3.40
C LEU A 32 1.70 2.46 -3.66
N ARG A 33 0.85 3.03 -2.79
CA ARG A 33 0.41 4.44 -2.93
C ARG A 33 1.56 5.40 -2.65
N ALA A 34 2.36 5.15 -1.62
CA ALA A 34 3.54 5.95 -1.30
C ALA A 34 4.56 5.94 -2.44
N ALA A 35 4.79 4.79 -3.08
CA ALA A 35 5.68 4.69 -4.24
C ALA A 35 5.18 5.53 -5.44
N ARG A 36 3.87 5.54 -5.70
CA ARG A 36 3.27 6.37 -6.77
C ARG A 36 3.39 7.87 -6.46
N LEU A 37 3.07 8.27 -5.24
CA LEU A 37 3.20 9.66 -4.81
C LEU A 37 4.66 10.13 -4.82
N GLY A 38 5.59 9.27 -4.40
CA GLY A 38 7.02 9.53 -4.46
C GLY A 38 7.52 9.75 -5.89
N ALA A 39 7.04 8.95 -6.85
CA ALA A 39 7.39 9.12 -8.26
C ALA A 39 6.88 10.45 -8.84
N VAL A 40 5.65 10.86 -8.51
CA VAL A 40 5.09 12.16 -8.95
C VAL A 40 5.87 13.32 -8.32
N ARG A 41 6.15 13.27 -7.01
CA ARG A 41 6.90 14.30 -6.31
C ARG A 41 8.34 14.42 -6.83
N ALA A 42 9.00 13.30 -7.12
CA ALA A 42 10.32 13.31 -7.74
C ALA A 42 10.28 13.92 -9.15
N GLY A 43 9.22 13.66 -9.92
CA GLY A 43 9.01 14.28 -11.23
C GLY A 43 8.83 15.81 -11.14
N GLN A 44 8.03 16.28 -10.20
CA GLN A 44 7.81 17.71 -9.95
C GLN A 44 9.10 18.41 -9.47
N ALA A 45 9.80 17.83 -8.49
CA ALA A 45 11.06 18.39 -8.01
C ALA A 45 12.14 18.48 -9.12
N GLY A 46 12.16 17.50 -10.03
CA GLY A 46 13.04 17.56 -11.21
C GLY A 46 12.66 18.68 -12.18
N ALA A 47 11.37 18.92 -12.41
CA ALA A 47 10.88 20.01 -13.24
C ALA A 47 11.21 21.38 -12.62
N ASP A 48 10.97 21.55 -11.33
CA ASP A 48 11.27 22.81 -10.62
C ASP A 48 12.78 23.11 -10.60
N ALA A 49 13.61 22.09 -10.38
CA ALA A 49 15.06 22.23 -10.46
C ALA A 49 15.51 22.66 -11.87
N ALA A 50 14.87 22.14 -12.93
CA ALA A 50 15.16 22.55 -14.30
C ALA A 50 14.78 24.01 -14.56
N VAL A 51 13.63 24.46 -14.04
CA VAL A 51 13.18 25.86 -14.15
C VAL A 51 14.14 26.80 -13.42
N GLN A 52 14.56 26.46 -12.19
CA GLN A 52 15.52 27.27 -11.43
C GLN A 52 16.88 27.35 -12.13
N LEU A 53 17.35 26.23 -12.69
CA LEU A 53 18.61 26.19 -13.42
C LEU A 53 18.54 27.02 -14.70
N ALA A 54 17.41 27.01 -15.40
CA ALA A 54 17.16 27.88 -16.54
C ALA A 54 17.15 29.37 -16.13
N GLY A 55 16.49 29.72 -15.02
CA GLY A 55 16.48 31.09 -14.49
C GLY A 55 17.87 31.59 -14.09
N ASN A 56 18.64 30.76 -13.38
CA ASN A 56 20.01 31.07 -12.98
C ASN A 56 20.97 31.21 -14.17
N ALA A 57 20.72 30.47 -15.26
CA ALA A 57 21.48 30.63 -16.49
C ALA A 57 21.16 31.98 -17.16
N GLN A 58 19.88 32.38 -17.21
CA GLN A 58 19.48 33.66 -17.78
C GLN A 58 20.08 34.85 -17.02
N THR A 59 20.07 34.84 -15.69
CA THR A 59 20.67 35.92 -14.89
C THR A 59 22.17 36.02 -15.11
N LYS A 60 22.90 34.90 -15.09
CA LYS A 60 24.35 34.89 -15.36
C LYS A 60 24.72 35.31 -16.78
N LEU A 61 23.84 35.07 -17.75
CA LEU A 61 24.03 35.53 -19.14
C LEU A 61 23.79 37.03 -19.27
N ALA A 62 22.77 37.55 -18.59
CA ALA A 62 22.49 38.98 -18.54
C ALA A 62 23.63 39.77 -17.88
N GLU A 63 24.18 39.27 -16.76
CA GLU A 63 25.30 39.91 -16.05
C GLU A 63 26.59 39.96 -16.87
N ARG A 64 26.80 39.01 -17.78
CA ARG A 64 28.01 38.96 -18.62
C ARG A 64 27.88 39.72 -19.94
N GLY A 65 26.76 40.38 -20.18
CA GLY A 65 26.50 41.12 -21.43
C GLY A 65 26.58 40.22 -22.67
N VAL A 66 26.37 38.91 -22.51
CA VAL A 66 26.46 37.95 -23.61
C VAL A 66 25.26 38.18 -24.52
N THR A 67 25.52 38.66 -25.72
CA THR A 67 24.48 38.90 -26.72
C THR A 67 23.88 37.58 -27.20
N ALA A 68 22.61 37.60 -27.59
CA ALA A 68 21.89 36.42 -28.07
C ALA A 68 22.60 35.70 -29.23
N ASP A 69 23.38 36.44 -30.02
CA ASP A 69 24.17 35.90 -31.13
C ASP A 69 25.39 35.09 -30.66
N GLN A 70 26.07 35.51 -29.58
CA GLN A 70 27.15 34.71 -28.98
C GLN A 70 26.63 33.43 -28.34
N LEU A 71 25.45 33.52 -27.71
CA LEU A 71 24.74 32.34 -27.23
C LEU A 71 24.41 31.37 -28.37
N ARG A 72 23.92 31.87 -29.51
CA ARG A 72 23.60 31.03 -30.68
C ARG A 72 24.82 30.28 -31.20
N GLY A 73 25.98 30.92 -31.25
CA GLY A 73 27.24 30.29 -31.65
C GLY A 73 27.66 29.19 -30.69
N VAL A 74 27.71 29.48 -29.39
CA VAL A 74 28.08 28.49 -28.35
C VAL A 74 27.05 27.36 -28.27
N PHE A 75 25.76 27.64 -28.46
CA PHE A 75 24.72 26.62 -28.55
C PHE A 75 24.86 25.75 -29.79
N ALA A 76 25.26 26.28 -30.94
CA ALA A 76 25.54 25.47 -32.12
C ALA A 76 26.73 24.53 -31.87
N GLU A 77 27.85 25.03 -31.35
CA GLU A 77 29.04 24.21 -31.05
C GLU A 77 28.77 23.18 -29.95
N THR A 78 28.03 23.56 -28.89
CA THR A 78 27.64 22.61 -27.86
C THR A 78 26.57 21.64 -28.33
N ALA A 79 25.67 22.02 -29.24
CA ALA A 79 24.72 21.11 -29.87
C ALA A 79 25.44 20.07 -30.72
N ASP A 80 26.48 20.45 -31.47
CA ASP A 80 27.31 19.51 -32.23
C ASP A 80 28.09 18.57 -31.31
N ALA A 81 28.71 19.10 -30.26
CA ALA A 81 29.39 18.28 -29.24
C ALA A 81 28.41 17.35 -28.49
N LEU A 82 27.17 17.81 -28.26
CA LEU A 82 26.11 17.01 -27.67
C LEU A 82 25.55 15.99 -28.66
N ALA A 83 25.49 16.26 -29.96
CA ALA A 83 25.05 15.31 -30.97
C ALA A 83 26.00 14.11 -31.02
N VAL A 84 27.31 14.35 -30.98
CA VAL A 84 28.34 13.28 -30.92
C VAL A 84 28.21 12.47 -29.62
N LYS A 85 27.99 13.13 -28.47
CA LYS A 85 27.76 12.45 -27.18
C LYS A 85 26.41 11.71 -27.15
N ALA A 86 25.38 12.27 -27.77
CA ALA A 86 24.04 11.70 -27.84
C ALA A 86 24.06 10.37 -28.59
N GLU A 87 24.85 10.26 -29.67
CA GLU A 87 25.02 8.99 -30.39
C GLU A 87 25.68 7.91 -29.50
N GLY A 88 26.65 8.30 -28.67
CA GLY A 88 27.27 7.44 -27.66
C GLY A 88 26.31 7.04 -26.54
N VAL A 89 25.52 8.00 -26.05
CA VAL A 89 24.47 7.78 -25.05
C VAL A 89 23.36 6.90 -25.60
N GLU A 90 23.00 7.02 -26.87
CA GLU A 90 22.00 6.17 -27.52
C GLU A 90 22.49 4.72 -27.62
N LYS A 91 23.74 4.52 -28.05
CA LYS A 91 24.38 3.19 -28.06
C LYS A 91 24.47 2.60 -26.65
N SER A 92 24.85 3.39 -25.65
CA SER A 92 24.88 3.00 -24.24
C SER A 92 23.47 2.64 -23.72
N THR A 93 22.47 3.47 -24.03
CA THR A 93 21.06 3.30 -23.65
C THR A 93 20.47 2.06 -24.30
N ARG A 94 20.82 1.76 -25.55
CA ARG A 94 20.41 0.54 -26.24
C ARG A 94 20.99 -0.70 -25.55
N ARG A 95 22.25 -0.64 -25.10
CA ARG A 95 22.90 -1.72 -24.34
C ARG A 95 22.27 -1.89 -22.96
N THR A 96 22.01 -0.81 -22.23
CA THR A 96 21.35 -0.89 -20.91
C THR A 96 19.90 -1.36 -21.02
N ARG A 97 19.12 -0.87 -22.00
CA ARG A 97 17.77 -1.39 -22.29
C ARG A 97 17.79 -2.89 -22.59
N LYS A 98 18.74 -3.37 -23.40
CA LYS A 98 18.91 -4.81 -23.65
C LYS A 98 19.26 -5.59 -22.37
N LYS A 99 20.16 -5.08 -21.52
CA LYS A 99 20.49 -5.71 -20.22
C LYS A 99 19.28 -5.75 -19.28
N LEU A 100 18.54 -4.65 -19.17
CA LEU A 100 17.31 -4.56 -18.39
C LEU A 100 16.23 -5.52 -18.91
N ALA A 101 16.05 -5.64 -20.22
CA ALA A 101 15.11 -6.60 -20.80
C ALA A 101 15.51 -8.05 -20.47
N LYS A 102 16.81 -8.39 -20.55
CA LYS A 102 17.32 -9.71 -20.16
C LYS A 102 17.12 -9.97 -18.66
N GLN A 103 17.43 -9.01 -17.80
CA GLN A 103 17.21 -9.10 -16.36
C GLN A 103 15.72 -9.27 -16.04
N ARG A 104 14.82 -8.49 -16.66
CA ARG A 104 13.37 -8.65 -16.51
C ARG A 104 12.91 -10.05 -16.92
N LYS A 105 13.42 -10.60 -18.03
CA LYS A 105 13.09 -11.97 -18.46
C LYS A 105 13.59 -13.01 -17.47
N GLN A 106 14.78 -12.85 -16.90
CA GLN A 106 15.30 -13.74 -15.86
C GLN A 106 14.49 -13.63 -14.57
N LEU A 107 14.11 -12.43 -14.17
CA LEU A 107 13.33 -12.17 -12.96
C LEU A 107 11.91 -12.74 -13.11
N ALA A 108 11.28 -12.58 -14.28
CA ALA A 108 10.00 -13.20 -14.60
C ALA A 108 10.05 -14.74 -14.55
N LYS A 109 11.12 -15.35 -15.07
CA LYS A 109 11.33 -16.80 -14.98
C LYS A 109 11.52 -17.27 -13.54
N ARG A 110 12.36 -16.57 -12.76
CA ARG A 110 12.60 -16.87 -11.34
C ARG A 110 11.33 -16.69 -10.51
N SER A 111 10.56 -15.62 -10.74
CA SER A 111 9.28 -15.40 -10.07
C SER A 111 8.23 -16.44 -10.46
N GLY A 112 8.21 -16.88 -11.73
CA GLY A 112 7.33 -17.95 -12.18
C GLY A 112 7.61 -19.26 -11.43
N LYS A 113 8.88 -19.64 -11.31
CA LYS A 113 9.29 -20.82 -10.53
C LYS A 113 8.94 -20.69 -9.05
N ALA A 114 9.25 -19.55 -8.44
CA ALA A 114 8.92 -19.30 -7.03
C ALA A 114 7.42 -19.36 -6.75
N ARG A 115 6.57 -18.86 -7.67
CA ARG A 115 5.12 -18.97 -7.56
C ARG A 115 4.64 -20.41 -7.66
N ALA A 116 5.21 -21.21 -8.57
CA ALA A 116 4.88 -22.62 -8.69
C ALA A 116 5.25 -23.39 -7.40
N ASP A 117 6.46 -23.17 -6.87
CA ASP A 117 6.91 -23.78 -5.61
C ASP A 117 6.01 -23.38 -4.42
N LEU A 118 5.56 -22.11 -4.38
CA LEU A 118 4.61 -21.63 -3.37
C LEU A 118 3.23 -22.28 -3.52
N MET A 119 2.73 -22.50 -4.74
CA MET A 119 1.46 -23.18 -4.94
C MET A 119 1.51 -24.64 -4.47
N VAL A 120 2.59 -25.36 -4.79
CA VAL A 120 2.78 -26.74 -4.31
C VAL A 120 2.82 -26.79 -2.78
N LYS A 121 3.52 -25.84 -2.14
CA LYS A 121 3.53 -25.72 -0.68
C LYS A 121 2.15 -25.37 -0.11
N ALA A 122 1.43 -24.44 -0.75
CA ALA A 122 0.10 -24.03 -0.32
C ALA A 122 -0.91 -25.18 -0.40
N ASP A 123 -0.82 -26.04 -1.43
CA ASP A 123 -1.66 -27.24 -1.54
C ASP A 123 -1.33 -28.27 -0.45
N GLY A 124 -0.06 -28.40 -0.08
CA GLY A 124 0.38 -29.19 1.07
C GLY A 124 -0.26 -28.68 2.38
N VAL A 125 -0.16 -27.38 2.63
CA VAL A 125 -0.77 -26.74 3.81
C VAL A 125 -2.29 -26.92 3.81
N ARG A 126 -2.98 -26.74 2.67
CA ARG A 126 -4.43 -26.96 2.57
C ARG A 126 -4.83 -28.38 2.95
N LYS A 127 -4.08 -29.39 2.50
CA LYS A 127 -4.35 -30.80 2.85
C LYS A 127 -4.12 -31.10 4.33
N GLU A 128 -3.08 -30.54 4.93
CA GLU A 128 -2.83 -30.69 6.36
C GLU A 128 -3.92 -29.99 7.19
N VAL A 129 -4.32 -28.78 6.80
CA VAL A 129 -5.43 -28.05 7.43
C VAL A 129 -6.74 -28.82 7.29
N SER A 130 -7.05 -29.41 6.14
CA SER A 130 -8.28 -30.21 5.97
C SER A 130 -8.30 -31.47 6.84
N LYS A 131 -7.14 -32.15 6.98
CA LYS A 131 -7.02 -33.31 7.87
C LYS A 131 -7.13 -32.92 9.34
N ALA A 132 -6.49 -31.82 9.74
CA ALA A 132 -6.59 -31.27 11.09
C ALA A 132 -8.04 -30.88 11.42
N ALA A 133 -8.73 -30.21 10.49
CA ALA A 133 -10.14 -29.87 10.63
C ALA A 133 -11.04 -31.12 10.76
N GLU A 134 -10.77 -32.19 10.01
CA GLU A 134 -11.48 -33.47 10.16
C GLU A 134 -11.27 -34.10 11.54
N ARG A 135 -10.04 -34.08 12.07
CA ARG A 135 -9.74 -34.56 13.43
C ARG A 135 -10.46 -33.73 14.48
N ALA A 136 -10.38 -32.40 14.37
CA ALA A 136 -11.10 -31.49 15.25
C ALA A 136 -12.63 -31.74 15.22
N ARG A 137 -13.21 -32.02 14.06
CA ARG A 137 -14.64 -32.39 13.94
C ARG A 137 -14.97 -33.72 14.64
N LYS A 138 -14.12 -34.73 14.52
CA LYS A 138 -14.31 -36.02 15.19
C LYS A 138 -14.21 -35.85 16.71
N ASP A 139 -13.23 -35.11 17.18
CA ASP A 139 -13.04 -34.83 18.61
C ASP A 139 -14.19 -33.98 19.17
N ALA A 140 -14.63 -32.96 18.44
CA ALA A 140 -15.81 -32.17 18.81
C ALA A 140 -17.08 -33.03 18.90
N LYS A 141 -17.24 -34.04 18.03
CA LYS A 141 -18.40 -34.96 18.09
C LYS A 141 -18.35 -35.88 19.30
N VAL A 142 -17.17 -36.33 19.72
CA VAL A 142 -16.98 -37.09 20.97
C VAL A 142 -17.31 -36.20 22.17
N ARG A 143 -16.68 -35.02 22.24
CA ARG A 143 -16.94 -34.04 23.31
C ARG A 143 -18.40 -33.63 23.39
N ALA A 144 -19.09 -33.43 22.26
CA ALA A 144 -20.51 -33.10 22.24
C ALA A 144 -21.39 -34.21 22.86
N LYS A 145 -21.02 -35.49 22.68
CA LYS A 145 -21.71 -36.61 23.34
C LYS A 145 -21.46 -36.60 24.84
N ASP A 146 -20.24 -36.31 25.27
CA ASP A 146 -19.89 -36.24 26.69
C ASP A 146 -20.56 -35.05 27.37
N VAL A 147 -20.56 -33.88 26.73
CA VAL A 147 -21.34 -32.70 27.16
C VAL A 147 -22.82 -33.02 27.25
N ARG A 148 -23.39 -33.79 26.30
CA ARG A 148 -24.80 -34.21 26.38
C ARG A 148 -25.06 -35.15 27.56
N LYS A 149 -24.14 -36.05 27.90
CA LYS A 149 -24.25 -36.94 29.07
C LYS A 149 -24.09 -36.14 30.36
N ALA A 150 -23.08 -35.28 30.45
CA ALA A 150 -22.85 -34.39 31.59
C ALA A 150 -24.05 -33.45 31.81
N ALA A 151 -24.62 -32.87 30.75
CA ALA A 151 -25.81 -32.03 30.84
C ALA A 151 -27.05 -32.82 31.29
N LYS A 152 -27.21 -34.08 30.87
CA LYS A 152 -28.29 -34.95 31.39
C LYS A 152 -28.08 -35.27 32.87
N GLN A 153 -26.85 -35.48 33.31
CA GLN A 153 -26.52 -35.73 34.71
C GLN A 153 -26.79 -34.48 35.55
N ALA A 154 -26.27 -33.33 35.14
CA ALA A 154 -26.55 -32.05 35.77
C ALA A 154 -28.05 -31.77 35.86
N ARG A 155 -28.84 -32.05 34.80
CA ARG A 155 -30.30 -31.92 34.86
C ARG A 155 -30.95 -32.83 35.90
N LYS A 156 -30.45 -34.04 36.11
CA LYS A 156 -30.96 -34.94 37.15
C LYS A 156 -30.60 -34.42 38.55
N ASP A 157 -29.39 -33.91 38.71
CA ASP A 157 -28.91 -33.36 39.97
C ASP A 157 -29.70 -32.07 40.32
N PHE A 158 -29.87 -31.16 39.36
CA PHE A 158 -30.72 -29.97 39.51
C PHE A 158 -32.19 -30.30 39.72
N ALA A 159 -32.73 -31.37 39.13
CA ALA A 159 -34.11 -31.78 39.39
C ALA A 159 -34.32 -32.21 40.85
N ARG A 160 -33.30 -32.78 41.50
CA ARG A 160 -33.32 -33.12 42.93
C ARG A 160 -33.15 -31.91 43.83
N GLU A 161 -32.39 -30.92 43.38
CA GLU A 161 -32.12 -29.68 44.10
C GLU A 161 -32.95 -28.48 43.61
N THR A 162 -34.16 -28.68 43.07
CA THR A 162 -35.00 -27.51 42.70
C THR A 162 -35.87 -27.05 43.88
N PRO A 163 -35.46 -26.03 44.68
CA PRO A 163 -36.43 -25.20 45.35
C PRO A 163 -37.17 -24.39 44.28
N LYS A 164 -38.49 -24.34 44.42
CA LYS A 164 -39.53 -23.83 43.50
C LYS A 164 -39.40 -22.31 43.20
N SER A 165 -38.28 -21.83 42.67
CA SER A 165 -38.05 -20.40 42.42
C SER A 165 -37.89 -20.04 40.94
N ARG A 166 -38.70 -19.06 40.52
CA ARG A 166 -39.00 -18.65 39.14
C ARG A 166 -37.90 -17.78 38.50
N ARG A 167 -36.65 -18.25 38.45
CA ARG A 167 -35.53 -17.46 37.85
C ARG A 167 -35.21 -17.80 36.39
N TRP A 168 -36.01 -18.66 35.77
CA TRP A 168 -35.91 -19.01 34.34
C TRP A 168 -35.85 -17.81 33.38
N PRO A 169 -36.61 -16.71 33.58
CA PRO A 169 -36.55 -15.56 32.67
C PRO A 169 -35.16 -14.89 32.62
N TRP A 170 -34.44 -14.87 33.75
CA TRP A 170 -33.15 -14.18 33.81
C TRP A 170 -32.06 -14.97 33.09
N VAL A 171 -32.06 -16.30 33.23
CA VAL A 171 -31.09 -17.18 32.53
C VAL A 171 -31.31 -17.14 31.02
N LEU A 172 -32.56 -17.13 30.54
CA LEU A 172 -32.86 -16.93 29.12
C LEU A 172 -32.35 -15.58 28.64
N GLY A 173 -32.58 -14.50 29.40
CA GLY A 173 -32.08 -13.16 29.06
C GLY A 173 -30.56 -13.11 28.86
N VAL A 174 -29.79 -13.75 29.75
CA VAL A 174 -28.32 -13.79 29.64
C VAL A 174 -27.88 -14.59 28.41
N LEU A 175 -28.54 -15.71 28.10
CA LEU A 175 -28.18 -16.53 26.94
C LEU A 175 -28.47 -15.83 25.62
N THR A 176 -29.59 -15.13 25.51
CA THR A 176 -29.96 -14.34 24.32
C THR A 176 -29.01 -13.15 24.15
N ALA A 177 -28.66 -12.45 25.23
CA ALA A 177 -27.71 -11.33 25.19
C ALA A 177 -26.32 -11.77 24.69
N ALA A 178 -25.82 -12.94 25.15
CA ALA A 178 -24.55 -13.48 24.70
C ALA A 178 -24.55 -13.85 23.20
N ALA A 179 -25.64 -14.41 22.70
CA ALA A 179 -25.78 -14.76 21.29
C ALA A 179 -25.79 -13.51 20.38
N VAL A 180 -26.49 -12.45 20.78
CA VAL A 180 -26.54 -11.18 20.03
C VAL A 180 -25.18 -10.50 20.02
N ALA A 181 -24.46 -10.47 21.15
CA ALA A 181 -23.11 -9.90 21.22
C ALA A 181 -22.12 -10.65 20.32
N GLY A 182 -22.19 -11.99 20.30
CA GLY A 182 -21.37 -12.82 19.40
C GLY A 182 -21.68 -12.57 17.92
N TYR A 183 -22.95 -12.37 17.56
CA TYR A 183 -23.36 -12.10 16.17
C TYR A 183 -22.88 -10.72 15.69
N VAL A 184 -23.03 -9.67 16.51
CA VAL A 184 -22.63 -8.30 16.14
C VAL A 184 -21.11 -8.17 16.01
N ALA A 185 -20.33 -8.86 16.84
CA ALA A 185 -18.88 -8.90 16.70
C ALA A 185 -18.42 -9.60 15.41
N LEU A 186 -19.23 -10.53 14.89
CA LEU A 186 -18.91 -11.27 13.67
C LEU A 186 -19.36 -10.56 12.38
N THR A 187 -20.39 -9.71 12.44
CA THR A 187 -20.95 -9.03 11.26
C THR A 187 -20.48 -7.58 11.10
N ARG A 188 -19.93 -6.94 12.13
CA ARG A 188 -19.26 -5.64 11.95
C ARG A 188 -17.87 -5.87 11.38
N ARG A 189 -17.78 -5.86 10.03
CA ARG A 189 -16.54 -5.49 9.35
C ARG A 189 -16.11 -4.12 9.89
N PRO A 190 -14.84 -3.94 10.30
CA PRO A 190 -14.40 -2.68 10.85
C PRO A 190 -14.53 -1.60 9.77
N GLU A 191 -15.55 -0.74 9.94
CA GLU A 191 -15.56 0.59 9.34
C GLU A 191 -14.26 1.29 9.74
N GLU A 192 -13.66 1.95 8.77
CA GLU A 192 -12.38 2.62 8.87
C GLU A 192 -12.37 3.53 10.10
N VAL A 193 -11.57 3.13 11.09
CA VAL A 193 -11.19 3.97 12.22
C VAL A 193 -10.58 5.24 11.62
N HIS A 194 -11.38 6.31 11.61
CA HIS A 194 -10.88 7.68 11.58
C HIS A 194 -9.97 7.81 12.79
N LEU A 195 -8.68 7.54 12.58
CA LEU A 195 -7.63 7.97 13.48
C LEU A 195 -7.72 9.50 13.50
N HIS A 196 -8.29 10.01 14.58
CA HIS A 196 -8.09 11.39 14.98
C HIS A 196 -6.57 11.56 15.11
N GLU A 197 -5.97 12.20 14.11
CA GLU A 197 -4.56 12.57 14.10
C GLU A 197 -4.38 13.58 15.24
N GLU A 198 -3.91 13.10 16.38
CA GLU A 198 -3.38 13.93 17.45
C GLU A 198 -2.13 14.63 16.88
N PRO A 199 -2.08 15.97 16.83
CA PRO A 199 -0.96 16.69 16.27
C PRO A 199 0.26 16.50 17.16
N VAL A 200 1.11 15.55 16.79
CA VAL A 200 2.45 15.40 17.37
C VAL A 200 3.23 16.66 17.02
N ALA A 201 3.45 17.50 18.02
CA ALA A 201 4.33 18.65 17.95
C ALA A 201 5.73 18.18 17.53
N VAL A 202 6.14 18.63 16.35
CA VAL A 202 7.49 18.42 15.81
C VAL A 202 8.46 19.24 16.68
N PRO A 203 9.42 18.63 17.40
CA PRO A 203 10.46 19.40 18.08
C PRO A 203 11.37 20.06 17.03
N GLU A 204 11.55 21.37 17.19
CA GLU A 204 12.43 22.20 16.37
C GLU A 204 13.87 21.66 16.32
N PRO A 205 14.54 21.69 15.15
CA PRO A 205 15.95 21.34 15.07
C PRO A 205 16.80 22.43 15.73
N VAL A 206 17.46 22.05 16.83
CA VAL A 206 18.48 22.86 17.51
C VAL A 206 19.68 23.05 16.58
N SER A 207 19.75 24.22 15.93
CA SER A 207 20.94 24.68 15.20
C SER A 207 22.08 24.90 16.19
N LYS A 208 23.04 23.98 16.22
CA LYS A 208 24.34 24.18 16.89
C LYS A 208 25.17 25.15 16.05
N HIS A 209 25.27 26.38 16.55
CA HIS A 209 26.19 27.39 16.05
C HIS A 209 27.65 26.97 16.25
N ALA A 210 28.43 27.16 15.18
CA ALA A 210 29.87 27.24 15.20
C ALA A 210 30.31 28.47 16.00
N GLY A 211 31.36 28.29 16.80
CA GLY A 211 31.88 29.31 17.71
C GLY A 211 32.79 30.35 17.07
N ASN A 212 32.88 31.45 17.81
CA ASN A 212 33.94 32.46 17.89
C ASN A 212 34.17 33.39 16.68
N THR A 213 33.77 34.66 16.85
CA THR A 213 34.72 35.76 17.15
C THR A 213 34.02 37.08 17.57
N THR A 214 34.32 37.50 18.80
CA THR A 214 34.67 38.88 19.24
C THR A 214 33.60 39.99 19.34
N PRO A 215 33.65 40.86 20.39
CA PRO A 215 32.51 41.66 20.87
C PRO A 215 32.57 43.15 20.50
N GLY A 216 31.42 43.82 20.52
CA GLY A 216 31.33 45.28 20.33
C GLY A 216 29.94 45.85 20.66
N THR A 217 29.79 46.27 21.91
CA THR A 217 29.15 47.51 22.39
C THR A 217 27.74 47.95 21.88
N THR A 218 26.79 47.93 22.84
CA THR A 218 25.61 48.79 23.13
C THR A 218 25.58 50.18 22.42
N PRO A 219 24.43 50.85 22.11
CA PRO A 219 23.20 50.90 22.93
C PRO A 219 21.81 51.02 22.24
N THR A 220 20.80 50.88 23.10
CA THR A 220 19.35 51.17 23.03
C THR A 220 18.85 52.24 22.03
N GLY A 221 17.73 51.92 21.36
CA GLY A 221 16.81 52.87 20.74
C GLY A 221 15.41 52.23 20.52
N PRO A 222 14.29 52.91 20.83
CA PRO A 222 12.95 52.32 20.83
C PRO A 222 12.18 52.48 19.49
N THR A 223 11.27 51.54 19.21
CA THR A 223 10.03 51.73 18.38
C THR A 223 10.28 51.87 16.85
N PRO A 224 9.37 51.45 15.91
CA PRO A 224 7.95 51.11 16.02
C PRO A 224 7.50 49.74 15.47
N THR A 225 6.31 49.35 15.92
CA THR A 225 5.40 48.36 15.33
C THR A 225 5.02 48.71 13.88
N PRO A 226 5.26 47.84 12.89
CA PRO A 226 4.54 47.90 11.62
C PRO A 226 3.27 47.04 11.68
N LYS A 227 2.13 47.68 11.41
CA LYS A 227 0.84 47.04 11.10
C LYS A 227 0.87 46.58 9.63
N PRO A 228 0.81 45.28 9.31
CA PRO A 228 0.59 44.89 7.93
C PRO A 228 -0.90 45.01 7.58
N THR A 229 -1.20 45.99 6.73
CA THR A 229 -2.44 46.06 5.94
C THR A 229 -2.44 44.90 4.94
N SER A 230 -3.25 43.88 5.17
CA SER A 230 -3.51 42.83 4.19
C SER A 230 -4.53 43.31 3.16
N THR A 231 -4.02 43.83 2.04
CA THR A 231 -4.80 43.97 0.81
C THR A 231 -5.10 42.57 0.28
N SER A 232 -6.34 42.13 0.44
CA SER A 232 -6.84 40.88 -0.13
C SER A 232 -7.07 41.07 -1.64
N THR A 233 -6.12 40.58 -2.44
CA THR A 233 -6.34 40.38 -3.87
C THR A 233 -7.38 39.27 -4.05
N PRO A 234 -8.50 39.50 -4.76
CA PRO A 234 -9.51 38.47 -4.97
C PRO A 234 -8.94 37.37 -5.88
N THR A 235 -8.90 36.16 -5.33
CA THR A 235 -8.64 34.91 -6.04
C THR A 235 -9.64 34.75 -7.20
N PRO A 236 -9.19 34.55 -8.45
CA PRO A 236 -10.11 34.25 -9.54
C PRO A 236 -10.75 32.87 -9.32
N SER A 237 -12.08 32.83 -9.45
CA SER A 237 -12.89 31.61 -9.43
C SER A 237 -12.34 30.56 -10.40
N PRO A 238 -12.17 29.30 -9.98
CA PRO A 238 -11.78 28.23 -10.89
C PRO A 238 -12.91 27.97 -11.89
N THR A 239 -12.66 28.27 -13.16
CA THR A 239 -13.55 27.90 -14.27
C THR A 239 -13.63 26.38 -14.34
N THR A 240 -14.80 25.84 -14.07
CA THR A 240 -15.11 24.41 -14.23
C THR A 240 -14.85 24.00 -15.68
N PRO A 241 -13.94 23.03 -15.94
CA PRO A 241 -13.73 22.56 -17.30
C PRO A 241 -14.99 21.83 -17.78
N THR A 242 -15.55 22.32 -18.88
CA THR A 242 -16.63 21.66 -19.63
C THR A 242 -16.24 20.21 -19.93
N PRO A 243 -17.07 19.21 -19.59
CA PRO A 243 -16.75 17.81 -19.85
C PRO A 243 -16.69 17.58 -21.37
N SER A 244 -15.53 17.12 -21.83
CA SER A 244 -15.31 16.67 -23.20
C SER A 244 -16.26 15.50 -23.52
N PRO A 245 -16.98 15.52 -24.66
CA PRO A 245 -17.95 14.48 -25.00
C PRO A 245 -17.25 13.12 -25.13
N THR A 246 -17.74 12.16 -24.36
CA THR A 246 -17.28 10.76 -24.38
C THR A 246 -17.54 10.17 -25.78
N PRO A 247 -16.51 9.64 -26.47
CA PRO A 247 -16.72 8.96 -27.74
C PRO A 247 -17.56 7.69 -27.52
N LYS A 248 -18.58 7.54 -28.36
CA LYS A 248 -19.49 6.39 -28.40
C LYS A 248 -18.67 5.10 -28.62
N PRO A 249 -18.92 4.01 -27.86
CA PRO A 249 -18.20 2.76 -28.04
C PRO A 249 -18.54 2.18 -29.41
N THR A 250 -17.53 2.08 -30.28
CA THR A 250 -17.62 1.34 -31.54
C THR A 250 -17.55 -0.14 -31.21
N ASP A 251 -18.58 -0.88 -31.61
CA ASP A 251 -18.68 -2.33 -31.48
C ASP A 251 -17.49 -3.03 -32.16
N PHE A 252 -16.49 -3.43 -31.38
CA PHE A 252 -15.48 -4.41 -31.81
C PHE A 252 -16.03 -5.81 -31.57
N THR A 253 -17.02 -6.19 -32.38
CA THR A 253 -17.51 -7.57 -32.43
C THR A 253 -16.57 -8.42 -33.28
N ASN A 254 -16.04 -9.49 -32.67
CA ASN A 254 -15.55 -10.72 -33.30
C ASN A 254 -14.48 -10.62 -34.40
N ARG A 255 -13.21 -10.72 -34.00
CA ARG A 255 -12.16 -11.26 -34.89
C ARG A 255 -11.05 -11.94 -34.09
N SER A 256 -11.31 -13.10 -33.49
CA SER A 256 -10.24 -13.84 -32.79
C SER A 256 -10.38 -15.36 -32.72
N ALA A 257 -11.18 -16.00 -33.58
CA ALA A 257 -11.37 -17.46 -33.55
C ALA A 257 -10.43 -18.26 -34.48
N ASP A 258 -9.77 -17.68 -35.48
CA ASP A 258 -9.17 -18.49 -36.57
C ASP A 258 -7.64 -18.68 -36.54
N ALA A 259 -6.94 -18.33 -35.46
CA ALA A 259 -5.46 -18.35 -35.47
C ALA A 259 -4.80 -19.57 -34.79
N GLU A 260 -5.55 -20.53 -34.24
CA GLU A 260 -4.97 -21.58 -33.38
C GLU A 260 -4.81 -22.98 -34.01
N HIS A 261 -5.00 -23.15 -35.32
CA HIS A 261 -4.91 -24.48 -35.97
C HIS A 261 -3.61 -24.79 -36.72
N ALA A 262 -2.62 -23.89 -36.78
CA ALA A 262 -1.45 -24.06 -37.68
C ALA A 262 -0.13 -24.48 -37.00
N ARG A 263 -0.10 -24.81 -35.70
CA ARG A 263 1.20 -25.01 -34.97
C ARG A 263 1.58 -26.42 -34.53
N ASN A 264 0.81 -27.45 -34.88
CA ASN A 264 1.07 -28.81 -34.37
C ASN A 264 1.62 -29.83 -35.40
N GLY A 265 2.09 -29.39 -36.57
CA GLY A 265 2.44 -30.29 -37.68
C GLY A 265 3.93 -30.62 -37.90
N GLN A 266 4.88 -30.19 -37.07
CA GLN A 266 6.29 -30.22 -37.49
C GLN A 266 7.28 -30.73 -36.42
N VAL A 267 7.08 -31.95 -35.91
CA VAL A 267 8.14 -32.68 -35.18
C VAL A 267 8.04 -34.19 -35.44
N ALA A 268 8.33 -34.63 -36.66
CA ALA A 268 8.65 -36.02 -36.95
C ALA A 268 9.47 -36.08 -38.26
N ASP A 269 10.77 -35.84 -38.16
CA ASP A 269 11.79 -36.57 -38.95
C ASP A 269 13.18 -36.00 -38.70
N ARG A 270 13.94 -36.71 -37.87
CA ARG A 270 15.42 -36.71 -37.91
C ARG A 270 15.94 -37.95 -37.19
N LYS A 271 16.02 -39.05 -37.95
CA LYS A 271 16.96 -40.14 -37.74
C LYS A 271 17.81 -40.23 -39.00
N VAL A 272 19.09 -39.91 -38.90
CA VAL A 272 20.23 -40.69 -39.41
C VAL A 272 21.41 -40.38 -38.50
#